data_AF-A0A7L4BL91-F1
#
_entry.id   AF-A0A7L4BL91-F1
#
_cell.length_a   1.000
_cell.length_b   1.000
_cell.length_c   1.000
_cell.angle_alpha   90.00
_cell.angle_beta   90.00
_cell.angle_gamma   90.00
#
_symmetry.space_group_name_H-M   'P 1'
#
loop_
_entity.id
_entity.type
_entity.pdbx_description
1 polymer ?
#
loop_
_entity_poly.entity_id
_entity_poly.type
_entity_poly.pdbx_seq_one_letter_code
_entity_poly.pdbx_strand_id
1 'polypeptide(L)'
;ACLSLSPGVAGTLSQVEIEASGPAVGKVSESLTLTCHISGVPITDSSYAWDWIRQTPGRDLQHIALLYPFTGLQHIASFFQTRVTSSADPSRNQLSLEVLSPSAETRPCISS
;
A
#
# COMPACT_ATOMS: atom_id res chain seq x y z
N ALA A 1 3.82 -3.06 -5.75
CA ALA A 1 3.87 -3.10 -4.28
C ALA A 1 3.11 -4.34 -3.86
N CYS A 2 3.59 -5.09 -2.88
CA CYS A 2 2.88 -6.27 -2.38
C CYS A 2 2.14 -5.88 -1.11
N LEU A 3 0.95 -6.42 -0.90
CA LEU A 3 0.23 -6.28 0.34
C LEU A 3 0.41 -7.61 1.09
N SER A 4 1.01 -7.59 2.27
CA SER A 4 1.26 -8.80 3.06
C SER A 4 0.23 -8.95 4.16
N LEU A 5 -0.26 -10.18 4.32
CA LEU A 5 -1.12 -10.61 5.42
C LEU A 5 -0.26 -11.20 6.54
N SER A 6 -0.33 -10.60 7.72
CA SER A 6 0.36 -11.11 8.91
C SER A 6 -0.67 -11.80 9.83
N PRO A 7 -0.76 -13.15 9.84
CA PRO A 7 -1.67 -13.82 10.77
C PRO A 7 -1.15 -13.73 12.21
N GLY A 8 -2.02 -13.28 13.12
CA GLY A 8 -1.79 -13.39 14.56
C GLY A 8 -1.99 -14.82 15.05
N VAL A 9 -0.92 -15.62 15.04
CA VAL A 9 -0.79 -16.96 15.64
C VAL A 9 -1.57 -18.10 14.97
N ALA A 10 -0.79 -19.07 14.45
CA ALA A 10 -1.10 -20.46 14.06
C ALA A 10 -2.35 -20.74 13.19
N GLY A 11 -2.15 -20.82 11.87
CA GLY A 11 -3.08 -21.51 10.96
C GLY A 11 -2.73 -21.27 9.49
N THR A 12 -2.54 -22.36 8.75
CA THR A 12 -2.44 -22.50 7.26
C THR A 12 -2.56 -21.22 6.42
N LEU A 13 -1.51 -20.93 5.62
CA LEU A 13 -1.49 -19.86 4.61
C LEU A 13 -2.50 -20.15 3.49
N SER A 14 -3.69 -19.57 3.57
CA SER A 14 -4.63 -19.53 2.44
C SER A 14 -4.08 -18.60 1.36
N GLN A 15 -4.04 -19.06 0.11
CA GLN A 15 -3.61 -18.27 -1.04
C GLN A 15 -4.68 -17.21 -1.35
N VAL A 16 -4.42 -15.96 -0.94
CA VAL A 16 -5.25 -14.80 -1.30
C VAL A 16 -4.80 -14.30 -2.68
N GLU A 17 -5.73 -14.22 -3.63
CA GLU A 17 -5.49 -13.65 -4.95
C GLU A 17 -5.60 -12.13 -4.87
N ILE A 18 -4.48 -11.44 -5.05
CA ILE A 18 -4.37 -9.98 -4.96
C ILE A 18 -4.37 -9.41 -6.37
N GLU A 19 -5.48 -8.80 -6.78
CA GLU A 19 -5.55 -8.02 -8.02
C GLU A 19 -5.19 -6.56 -7.73
N ALA A 20 -3.97 -6.16 -8.09
CA ALA A 20 -3.51 -4.79 -8.01
C ALA A 20 -3.54 -4.15 -9.40
N SER A 21 -4.43 -3.17 -9.61
CA SER A 21 -4.38 -2.33 -10.80
C SER A 21 -3.37 -1.19 -10.58
N GLY A 22 -2.51 -0.95 -11.56
CA GLY A 22 -1.53 0.13 -11.55
C GLY A 22 -1.41 0.76 -12.95
N PRO A 23 -1.05 2.05 -13.05
CA PRO A 23 -0.90 2.74 -14.31
C PRO A 23 0.28 2.17 -15.11
N ALA A 24 0.09 2.11 -16.43
CA ALA A 24 1.13 1.73 -17.37
C ALA A 24 2.35 2.66 -17.25
N VAL A 25 3.55 2.08 -17.29
CA VAL A 25 4.83 2.78 -17.29
C VAL A 25 4.81 3.89 -18.37
N GLY A 26 4.88 5.16 -17.97
CA GLY A 26 5.09 6.26 -18.94
C GLY A 26 4.45 7.62 -18.67
N LYS A 27 3.63 7.80 -17.63
CA LYS A 27 3.12 9.15 -17.26
C LYS A 27 3.51 9.52 -15.83
N VAL A 28 4.57 10.31 -15.72
CA VAL A 28 5.05 10.91 -14.46
C VAL A 28 4.35 12.27 -14.29
N SER A 29 3.10 12.28 -13.83
CA SER A 29 2.42 13.52 -13.42
C SER A 29 1.15 13.32 -12.58
N GLU A 30 0.74 12.09 -12.30
CA GLU A 30 -0.49 11.81 -11.56
C GLU A 30 -0.16 10.91 -10.37
N SER A 31 -0.84 11.11 -9.24
CA SER A 31 -0.70 10.27 -8.07
C SER A 31 -0.98 8.81 -8.42
N LEU A 32 -0.18 7.91 -7.87
CA LEU A 32 -0.34 6.48 -8.08
C LEU A 32 -1.25 5.91 -7.00
N THR A 33 -2.45 5.48 -7.38
CA THR A 33 -3.34 4.76 -6.47
C THR A 33 -3.22 3.27 -6.72
N LEU A 34 -2.87 2.53 -5.67
CA LEU A 34 -2.87 1.08 -5.63
C LEU A 34 -4.09 0.64 -4.83
N THR A 35 -4.84 -0.29 -5.40
CA THR A 35 -6.07 -0.80 -4.78
C THR A 35 -5.98 -2.30 -4.69
N CYS A 36 -6.34 -2.86 -3.53
CA CYS A 36 -6.30 -4.28 -3.25
C CYS A 36 -7.70 -4.73 -2.82
N HIS A 37 -8.32 -5.61 -3.59
CA HIS A 37 -9.57 -6.26 -3.20
C HIS A 37 -9.26 -7.55 -2.46
N ILE A 38 -9.81 -7.71 -1.26
CA ILE A 38 -9.60 -8.89 -0.43
C ILE A 38 -10.78 -9.84 -0.63
N SER A 39 -10.48 -11.12 -0.83
CA SER A 39 -11.47 -12.18 -0.92
C SER A 39 -11.28 -13.19 0.22
N GLY A 40 -12.36 -13.89 0.58
CA GLY A 40 -12.33 -14.98 1.58
C GLY A 40 -12.42 -14.55 3.04
N VAL A 41 -12.00 -13.34 3.41
CA VAL A 41 -12.12 -12.80 4.78
C VAL A 41 -12.50 -11.32 4.79
N PRO A 42 -13.26 -10.83 5.78
CA PRO A 42 -13.48 -9.39 5.97
C PRO A 42 -12.18 -8.69 6.36
N ILE A 43 -11.89 -7.53 5.76
CA ILE A 43 -10.71 -6.72 6.14
C ILE A 43 -10.77 -6.19 7.57
N THR A 44 -11.97 -6.17 8.15
CA THR A 44 -12.23 -5.76 9.55
C THR A 44 -12.19 -6.91 10.54
N ASP A 45 -11.80 -8.11 10.13
CA ASP A 45 -11.59 -9.21 11.07
C ASP A 45 -10.38 -8.88 11.97
N SER A 46 -10.60 -8.96 13.29
CA SER A 46 -9.62 -8.61 14.31
C SER A 46 -8.41 -9.54 14.35
N SER A 47 -8.48 -10.68 13.67
CA SER A 47 -7.41 -11.66 13.55
C SER A 47 -6.33 -11.26 12.54
N TYR A 48 -6.58 -10.22 11.75
CA TYR A 48 -5.70 -9.81 10.65
C TYR A 48 -5.24 -8.36 10.74
N ALA A 49 -4.00 -8.16 10.32
CA ALA A 49 -3.43 -6.87 10.03
C ALA A 49 -2.98 -6.84 8.57
N TRP A 50 -3.06 -5.66 7.97
CA TRP A 50 -2.78 -5.45 6.55
C TRP A 50 -1.59 -4.54 6.38
N ASP A 51 -0.58 -5.00 5.66
CA ASP A 51 0.67 -4.27 5.51
C ASP A 51 0.96 -3.98 4.03
N TRP A 52 1.24 -2.72 3.74
CA TRP A 52 1.75 -2.27 2.45
C TRP A 52 3.27 -2.36 2.44
N ILE A 53 3.81 -3.28 1.66
CA ILE A 53 5.25 -3.48 1.51
C ILE A 53 5.71 -3.18 0.08
N ARG A 54 6.88 -2.56 -0.03
CA ARG A 54 7.62 -2.44 -1.28
C ARG A 54 8.87 -3.30 -1.21
N GLN A 55 8.96 -4.25 -2.14
CA GLN A 55 10.19 -4.97 -2.42
C GLN A 55 10.88 -4.34 -3.61
N THR A 56 12.16 -3.99 -3.44
CA THR A 56 13.01 -3.59 -4.57
C THR A 56 13.96 -4.76 -4.84
N PRO A 57 14.15 -5.21 -6.11
CA PRO A 57 15.06 -6.31 -6.40
C PRO A 57 16.46 -6.05 -5.83
N GLY A 58 16.99 -7.02 -5.08
CA GLY A 58 18.30 -6.91 -4.41
C GLY A 58 18.33 -6.00 -3.18
N ARG A 59 17.18 -5.59 -2.63
CA ARG A 59 17.08 -4.85 -1.37
C ARG A 59 16.08 -5.50 -0.42
N ASP A 60 16.19 -5.13 0.85
CA ASP A 60 15.26 -5.54 1.90
C ASP A 60 13.83 -5.06 1.63
N LEU A 61 12.87 -5.76 2.23
CA LEU A 61 11.47 -5.36 2.24
C LEU A 61 11.31 -4.04 2.99
N GLN A 62 10.65 -3.07 2.35
CA GLN A 62 10.34 -1.78 2.96
C GLN A 62 8.88 -1.71 3.30
N HIS A 63 8.60 -1.62 4.60
CA HIS A 63 7.27 -1.40 5.14
C HIS A 63 6.83 0.06 4.90
N ILE A 64 5.66 0.25 4.30
CA ILE A 64 5.09 1.56 3.98
C ILE A 64 4.04 1.93 5.01
N ALA A 65 3.03 1.08 5.19
CA ALA A 65 1.89 1.35 6.05
C ALA A 65 1.27 0.06 6.61
N LEU A 66 0.94 0.08 7.90
CA LEU A 66 0.23 -1.00 8.60
C LEU A 66 -1.17 -0.53 8.95
N LEU A 67 -2.17 -1.35 8.67
CA LEU A 67 -3.58 -1.06 8.91
C LEU A 67 -4.22 -2.14 9.76
N TYR A 68 -4.98 -1.69 10.76
CA TYR A 68 -5.90 -2.50 11.56
C TYR A 68 -7.32 -1.95 11.37
N PRO A 69 -8.04 -2.33 10.29
CA PRO A 69 -9.36 -1.80 10.00
C PRO A 69 -10.38 -2.09 11.11
N PHE A 70 -10.21 -3.19 11.86
CA PHE A 70 -11.05 -3.52 13.01
C PHE A 70 -11.03 -2.43 14.10
N THR A 71 -9.86 -1.88 14.40
CA THR A 71 -9.69 -0.85 15.44
C THR A 71 -9.62 0.57 14.88
N GLY A 72 -9.60 0.72 13.55
CA GLY A 72 -9.34 2.00 12.88
C GLY A 72 -7.92 2.53 13.07
N LEU A 73 -6.99 1.69 13.54
CA LEU A 73 -5.60 2.12 13.74
C LEU A 73 -4.83 1.98 12.42
N GLN A 74 -4.02 2.99 12.12
CA GLN A 74 -3.09 2.97 11.00
C GLN A 74 -1.74 3.55 11.40
N HIS A 75 -0.68 3.01 10.84
CA HIS A 75 0.67 3.52 11.02
C HIS A 75 1.37 3.61 9.66
N ILE A 76 1.77 4.81 9.26
CA ILE A 76 2.56 5.06 8.05
C ILE A 76 3.99 5.34 8.48
N ALA A 77 4.95 4.62 7.91
CA ALA A 77 6.36 4.78 8.24
C ALA A 77 6.84 6.21 7.92
N SER A 78 7.66 6.80 8.79
CA SER A 78 8.02 8.22 8.77
C SER A 78 8.58 8.71 7.44
N PHE A 79 9.31 7.85 6.73
CA PHE A 79 9.86 8.15 5.40
C PHE A 79 8.79 8.41 4.32
N PHE A 80 7.58 7.86 4.50
CA PHE A 80 6.49 7.90 3.53
C PHE A 80 5.34 8.84 3.93
N GLN A 81 5.30 9.35 5.17
CA GLN A 81 4.18 10.14 5.71
C GLN A 81 3.77 11.35 4.88
N THR A 82 4.71 11.98 4.16
CA THR A 82 4.43 13.19 3.35
C THR A 82 3.97 12.88 1.93
N ARG A 83 4.07 11.62 1.50
CA ARG A 83 3.83 11.22 0.11
C ARG A 83 2.81 10.10 -0.03
N VAL A 84 2.41 9.48 1.08
CA VAL A 84 1.57 8.30 1.05
C VAL A 84 0.35 8.50 1.92
N THR A 85 -0.81 8.20 1.34
CA THR A 85 -2.09 8.12 2.03
C THR A 85 -2.58 6.69 1.92
N SER A 86 -3.02 6.09 3.01
CA SER A 86 -3.65 4.76 3.00
C SER A 86 -5.06 4.82 3.58
N SER A 87 -5.95 4.01 3.04
CA SER A 87 -7.35 3.92 3.46
C SER A 87 -7.89 2.50 3.33
N ALA A 88 -8.96 2.23 4.05
CA ALA A 88 -9.70 0.97 4.02
C ALA A 88 -11.18 1.24 3.77
N ASP A 89 -11.80 0.46 2.89
CA ASP A 89 -13.24 0.46 2.61
C ASP A 89 -13.82 -0.92 2.96
N PRO A 90 -14.37 -1.08 4.19
CA PRO A 90 -15.00 -2.32 4.63
C PRO A 90 -16.22 -2.71 3.80
N SER A 91 -16.94 -1.75 3.21
CA SER A 91 -18.15 -2.03 2.44
C SER A 91 -17.85 -2.76 1.12
N ARG A 92 -16.64 -2.53 0.58
CA ARG A 92 -16.12 -3.16 -0.64
C ARG A 92 -15.02 -4.18 -0.36
N ASN A 93 -14.74 -4.45 0.91
CA ASN A 93 -13.65 -5.30 1.36
C ASN A 93 -12.30 -4.97 0.68
N GLN A 94 -11.98 -3.67 0.66
CA GLN A 94 -10.92 -3.12 -0.18
C GLN A 94 -9.96 -2.24 0.63
N LEU A 95 -8.68 -2.28 0.26
CA LEU A 95 -7.63 -1.41 0.80
C LEU A 95 -7.04 -0.57 -0.33
N SER A 96 -6.71 0.68 -0.04
CA SER A 96 -6.12 1.60 -1.00
C SER A 96 -4.87 2.28 -0.45
N LEU A 97 -3.90 2.51 -1.33
CA LEU A 97 -2.67 3.25 -1.07
C LEU A 97 -2.44 4.24 -2.20
N GLU A 98 -2.59 5.52 -1.89
CA GLU A 98 -2.23 6.59 -2.80
C GLU A 98 -0.81 7.06 -2.51
N VAL A 99 0.01 7.15 -3.57
CA VAL A 99 1.38 7.63 -3.52
C VAL A 99 1.48 8.87 -4.40
N LEU A 100 1.70 10.02 -3.77
CA LEU A 100 2.01 11.28 -4.43
C LEU A 100 3.39 11.18 -5.08
N SER A 101 3.45 11.38 -6.39
CA SER A 101 4.71 11.63 -7.06
C SER A 101 5.27 12.97 -6.55
N PRO A 102 6.57 13.07 -6.21
CA PRO A 102 7.17 14.40 -6.09
C PRO A 102 6.97 15.08 -7.45
N SER A 103 6.28 16.22 -7.49
CA SER A 103 6.31 17.07 -8.68
C SER A 103 7.78 17.19 -9.08
N ALA A 104 8.09 16.85 -10.32
CA ALA A 104 9.35 17.26 -10.91
C ALA A 104 9.29 18.79 -10.89
N GLU A 105 9.83 19.39 -9.84
CA GLU A 105 10.21 20.78 -9.85
C GLU A 105 11.29 20.83 -10.92
N THR A 106 10.88 21.18 -12.13
CA THR A 106 11.73 21.41 -13.28
C THR A 106 12.72 22.47 -12.83
N ARG A 107 13.87 22.07 -12.28
CA ARG A 107 14.99 22.98 -12.06
C ARG A 107 15.30 23.54 -13.46
N PRO A 108 15.07 24.84 -13.73
CA PRO A 108 15.50 25.39 -14.99
C PRO A 108 17.01 25.19 -15.04
N CYS A 109 17.48 24.50 -16.08
CA CYS A 109 18.91 24.48 -16.38
C CYS A 109 19.30 25.92 -16.69
N ILE A 110 19.86 26.63 -15.71
CA ILE A 110 20.58 27.87 -15.97
C ILE A 110 21.88 27.42 -16.64
N SER A 111 21.93 27.51 -17.97
CA SER A 111 23.19 27.42 -18.72
C SER A 111 23.97 28.70 -18.48
N SER A 112 25.12 28.60 -17.81
CA SER A 112 26.19 29.60 -17.81
C SER A 112 26.92 29.61 -19.16
#